data_AF-A0A6B2MQG4-F1
#
_entry.id   AF-A0A6B2MQG4-F1
#
_cell.length_a   1.000
_cell.length_b   1.000
_cell.length_c   1.000
_cell.angle_alpha   90.00
_cell.angle_beta   90.00
_cell.angle_gamma   90.00
#
_symmetry.space_group_name_H-M   'P 1'
#
loop_
_entity.id
_entity.type
_entity.pdbx_description
1 polymer ?
#
loop_
_entity_poly.entity_id
_entity_poly.type
_entity_poly.pdbx_seq_one_letter_code
_entity_poly.pdbx_strand_id
1 'polypeptide(L)'
;MRLVVKMALPSIHHWRYLRENYATFECRAVRLRGPVRHGTPSKPATAWIYADVIVPEQYREKAASHAWNPDGTYPVEVPVNWNAKTLAPYLVRMDGGELELNVGGDE
;
A
#
# COMPACT_ATOMS: atom_id res chain seq x y z
N MET A 1 -7.04 -5.30 10.81
CA MET A 1 -7.64 -4.17 10.04
C MET A 1 -7.69 -4.49 8.54
N ARG A 2 -8.76 -4.09 7.82
CA ARG A 2 -8.87 -4.27 6.35
C ARG A 2 -8.74 -2.93 5.62
N LEU A 3 -8.02 -2.94 4.50
CA LEU A 3 -7.73 -1.76 3.69
C LEU A 3 -7.89 -2.08 2.22
N VAL A 4 -8.41 -1.11 1.46
CA VAL A 4 -8.37 -1.12 0.00
C VAL A 4 -6.99 -0.66 -0.42
N VAL A 5 -6.21 -1.57 -1.00
CA VAL A 5 -4.82 -1.34 -1.36
C VAL A 5 -4.66 -1.24 -2.86
N LYS A 6 -3.59 -0.57 -3.28
CA LYS A 6 -3.12 -0.48 -4.66
C LYS A 6 -1.77 -1.18 -4.72
N MET A 7 -1.73 -2.27 -5.48
CA MET A 7 -0.53 -3.06 -5.67
C MET A 7 0.01 -2.81 -7.08
N ALA A 8 1.25 -2.35 -7.18
CA ALA A 8 1.94 -2.23 -8.45
C ALA A 8 2.13 -3.63 -9.07
N LEU A 9 1.68 -3.79 -10.30
CA LEU A 9 1.90 -4.99 -11.10
C LEU A 9 3.16 -4.79 -11.96
N PRO A 10 3.84 -5.88 -12.36
CA PRO A 10 4.97 -5.77 -13.28
C PRO A 10 4.56 -4.97 -14.52
N SER A 11 5.26 -3.86 -14.75
CA SER A 11 5.01 -2.98 -15.88
C SER A 11 5.16 -3.75 -17.19
N ILE A 12 4.08 -3.85 -17.97
CA ILE A 12 4.17 -4.35 -19.33
C ILE A 12 4.83 -3.24 -20.16
N HIS A 13 6.11 -3.42 -20.47
CA HIS A 13 6.86 -2.48 -21.29
C HIS A 13 6.49 -2.69 -22.75
N HIS A 14 5.49 -1.94 -23.23
CA HIS A 14 5.17 -1.89 -24.65
C HIS A 14 5.94 -0.73 -25.29
N TRP A 15 6.61 -0.99 -26.42
CA TRP A 15 7.54 -0.10 -27.16
C TRP A 15 7.16 1.40 -27.25
N ARG A 16 5.87 1.74 -27.12
CA ARG A 16 5.36 3.10 -27.32
C ARG A 16 4.82 3.76 -26.05
N TYR A 17 4.53 3.02 -24.98
CA TYR A 17 3.95 3.55 -23.73
C TYR A 17 4.28 2.67 -22.51
N LEU A 18 4.74 3.27 -21.42
CA LEU A 18 4.77 2.63 -20.09
C LEU A 18 3.37 2.76 -19.47
N ARG A 19 2.60 1.67 -19.46
CA ARG A 19 1.33 1.63 -18.72
C ARG A 19 1.61 1.08 -17.33
N GLU A 20 1.54 1.96 -16.33
CA GLU A 20 1.55 1.57 -14.93
C GLU A 20 0.30 0.71 -14.67
N ASN A 21 0.51 -0.59 -14.51
CA ASN A 21 -0.57 -1.52 -14.19
C ASN A 21 -0.62 -1.67 -12.68
N TYR A 22 -1.82 -1.55 -12.12
CA TYR A 22 -2.03 -1.76 -10.69
C TYR A 22 -3.27 -2.61 -10.48
N ALA A 23 -3.21 -3.46 -9.45
CA ALA A 23 -4.36 -4.18 -8.94
C ALA A 23 -4.89 -3.44 -7.70
N THR A 24 -6.20 -3.26 -7.64
CA THR A 24 -6.88 -2.73 -6.46
C THR A 24 -7.67 -3.84 -5.81
N PHE A 25 -7.44 -4.10 -4.52
CA PHE A 25 -8.18 -5.13 -3.79
C PHE A 25 -8.23 -4.79 -2.30
N GLU A 26 -9.21 -5.36 -1.60
CA GLU A 26 -9.27 -5.29 -0.14
C GLU A 26 -8.37 -6.38 0.47
N CYS A 27 -7.56 -5.99 1.46
CA CYS A 27 -6.65 -6.90 2.13
C CYS A 27 -6.51 -6.59 3.62
N ARG A 28 -6.16 -7.61 4.42
CA ARG A 28 -5.79 -7.42 5.83
C ARG A 28 -4.39 -6.79 5.90
N ALA A 29 -4.32 -5.65 6.57
CA ALA A 29 -3.06 -4.98 6.87
C ALA A 29 -2.47 -5.49 8.18
N VAL A 30 -1.14 -5.63 8.20
CA VAL A 30 -0.35 -6.10 9.35
C VAL A 30 0.41 -4.93 9.96
N ARG A 31 1.05 -4.09 9.14
CA ARG A 31 1.80 -2.92 9.60
C ARG A 31 1.56 -1.75 8.66
N LEU A 32 1.32 -0.56 9.20
CA LEU A 32 1.29 0.69 8.44
C LEU A 32 2.63 1.39 8.59
N ARG A 33 3.14 1.92 7.47
CA ARG A 33 4.40 2.66 7.38
C ARG A 33 4.13 4.07 6.88
N GLY A 34 4.42 5.04 7.74
CA GLY A 34 4.50 6.44 7.40
C GLY A 34 5.88 6.83 6.83
N PRO A 35 6.09 8.12 6.51
CA PRO A 35 5.09 9.20 6.51
C PRO A 35 4.10 9.06 5.35
N VAL A 36 3.01 9.84 5.41
CA VAL A 36 2.10 10.00 4.26
C VAL A 36 2.85 10.62 3.10
N ARG A 37 2.78 9.95 1.95
CA ARG A 37 3.42 10.36 0.71
C ARG A 37 2.42 11.05 -0.20
N HIS A 38 2.91 12.03 -0.93
CA HIS A 38 2.13 12.85 -1.85
C HIS A 38 2.80 12.82 -3.22
N GLY A 39 2.00 12.96 -4.27
CA GLY A 39 2.54 13.12 -5.61
C GLY A 39 3.34 14.40 -5.71
N THR A 40 4.31 14.43 -6.63
CA THR A 40 5.02 15.67 -6.94
C THR A 40 4.13 16.57 -7.79
N PRO A 41 4.35 17.90 -7.83
CA PRO A 41 3.57 18.79 -8.70
C PRO A 41 3.63 18.39 -10.18
N SER A 42 4.73 17.77 -10.63
CA SER A 42 4.88 17.25 -11.99
C SER A 42 4.15 15.93 -12.25
N LYS A 43 3.80 15.18 -11.19
CA LYS A 43 3.03 13.93 -11.25
C LYS A 43 2.06 13.92 -10.08
N PRO A 44 0.93 14.65 -10.19
CA PRO A 44 -0.04 14.70 -9.11
C PRO A 44 -0.59 13.29 -8.87
N ALA A 45 -0.49 12.85 -7.62
CA ALA A 45 -0.99 11.57 -7.16
C ALA A 45 -1.71 11.76 -5.83
N THR A 46 -2.82 11.05 -5.65
CA THR A 46 -3.57 11.02 -4.40
C THR A 46 -2.65 10.56 -3.28
N ALA A 47 -2.70 11.22 -2.11
CA ALA A 47 -1.88 10.85 -0.96
C ALA A 47 -2.00 9.36 -0.60
N TRP A 48 -0.88 8.74 -0.26
CA TRP A 48 -0.80 7.31 0.06
C TRP A 48 0.18 7.04 1.21
N ILE A 49 -0.01 5.92 1.88
CA ILE A 49 0.97 5.34 2.82
C ILE A 49 1.40 3.97 2.30
N TYR A 50 2.48 3.42 2.86
CA TYR A 50 2.79 2.01 2.65
C TYR A 50 2.17 1.17 3.77
N ALA A 51 1.70 -0.02 3.43
CA ALA A 51 1.29 -1.00 4.42
C ALA A 51 1.86 -2.37 4.05
N ASP A 52 2.38 -3.08 5.06
CA ASP A 52 2.69 -4.49 4.95
C ASP A 52 1.39 -5.28 5.11
N VAL A 53 1.06 -6.08 4.09
CA VAL A 53 -0.17 -6.87 4.04
C VAL A 53 0.12 -8.34 3.77
N ILE A 54 -0.85 -9.20 4.08
CA ILE A 54 -0.83 -10.61 3.66
C ILE A 54 -1.52 -10.70 2.31
N VAL A 55 -0.74 -10.76 1.23
CA VAL A 55 -1.30 -10.77 -0.14
C VAL A 55 -2.15 -12.03 -0.33
N PRO A 56 -3.41 -11.90 -0.80
CA PRO A 56 -4.24 -13.05 -1.14
C PRO A 56 -3.59 -13.90 -2.24
N GLU A 57 -3.78 -15.21 -2.19
CA GLU A 57 -3.13 -16.17 -3.10
C GLU A 57 -3.32 -15.80 -4.59
N GLN A 58 -4.53 -15.36 -4.96
CA GLN A 58 -4.89 -14.92 -6.31
C GLN A 58 -4.07 -13.74 -6.87
N TYR A 59 -3.41 -12.97 -6.01
CA TYR A 59 -2.53 -11.85 -6.39
C TYR A 59 -1.05 -12.13 -6.09
N ARG A 60 -0.75 -13.21 -5.37
CA ARG A 60 0.62 -13.56 -4.95
C ARG A 60 1.54 -13.81 -6.15
N GLU A 61 1.03 -14.48 -7.17
CA GLU A 61 1.73 -14.74 -8.44
C GLU A 61 2.02 -13.47 -9.25
N LYS A 62 1.24 -12.40 -9.02
CA LYS A 62 1.39 -11.11 -9.70
C LYS A 62 2.27 -10.14 -8.93
N ALA A 63 2.67 -10.50 -7.72
CA ALA A 63 3.56 -9.71 -6.88
C ALA A 63 4.98 -9.72 -7.42
N ALA A 64 5.66 -8.58 -7.31
CA ALA A 64 7.05 -8.51 -7.67
C ALA A 64 7.87 -9.33 -6.68
N SER A 65 8.50 -10.41 -7.13
CA SER A 65 9.21 -11.36 -6.26
C SER A 65 10.29 -10.72 -5.37
N HIS A 66 10.84 -9.57 -5.78
CA HIS A 66 11.88 -8.85 -5.03
C HIS A 66 11.35 -7.93 -3.92
N ALA A 67 10.04 -7.65 -3.88
CA ALA A 67 9.46 -6.71 -2.92
C ALA A 67 8.91 -7.39 -1.66
N TRP A 68 8.96 -8.72 -1.57
CA TRP A 68 8.54 -9.46 -0.38
C TRP A 68 9.46 -9.21 0.81
N ASN A 69 8.86 -8.91 1.97
CA ASN A 69 9.58 -8.83 3.23
C ASN A 69 9.99 -10.25 3.70
N PRO A 70 11.06 -10.39 4.50
CA PRO A 70 11.47 -11.70 5.05
C PRO A 70 10.39 -12.34 5.93
N ASP A 71 9.54 -11.55 6.56
CA ASP A 71 8.39 -12.00 7.36
C ASP A 71 7.22 -12.55 6.52
N GLY A 72 7.35 -12.58 5.19
CA GLY A 72 6.31 -13.06 4.28
C GLY A 72 5.17 -12.07 4.03
N THR A 73 5.28 -10.85 4.53
CA THR A 73 4.38 -9.74 4.20
C THR A 73 4.85 -9.03 2.93
N TYR A 74 3.94 -8.30 2.28
CA TYR A 74 4.27 -7.53 1.10
C TYR A 74 3.90 -6.05 1.30
N PRO A 75 4.80 -5.11 1.01
CA PRO A 75 4.52 -3.68 1.06
C PRO A 75 3.65 -3.27 -0.13
N VAL A 76 2.46 -2.74 0.15
CA VAL A 76 1.53 -2.20 -0.85
C VAL A 76 1.25 -0.73 -0.58
N GLU A 77 0.90 0.00 -1.63
CA GLU A 77 0.46 1.38 -1.50
C GLU A 77 -0.99 1.39 -1.03
N VAL A 78 -1.30 2.22 -0.05
CA VAL A 78 -2.66 2.40 0.47
C VAL A 78 -3.06 3.84 0.22
N PRO A 79 -3.93 4.10 -0.77
CA PRO A 79 -4.43 5.45 -1.03
C PRO A 79 -5.26 5.92 0.16
N VAL A 80 -4.90 7.08 0.72
CA VAL A 80 -5.56 7.66 1.88
C VAL A 80 -7.02 7.99 1.57
N ASN A 81 -7.29 8.51 0.37
CA ASN A 81 -8.64 8.88 -0.04
C ASN A 81 -9.63 7.71 -0.04
N TRP A 82 -9.17 6.49 -0.38
CA TRP A 82 -10.04 5.31 -0.40
C TRP A 82 -10.32 4.75 0.99
N ASN A 83 -9.43 5.02 1.95
CA ASN A 83 -9.45 4.45 3.29
C ASN A 83 -9.58 5.52 4.37
N ALA A 84 -10.05 6.73 4.03
CA ALA A 84 -9.96 7.89 4.90
C ALA A 84 -10.58 7.65 6.29
N LYS A 85 -11.72 6.95 6.35
CA LYS A 85 -12.37 6.59 7.62
C LYS A 85 -11.54 5.63 8.46
N THR A 86 -10.98 4.58 7.84
CA THR A 86 -10.22 3.55 8.55
C THR A 86 -8.83 4.05 8.93
N LEU A 87 -8.21 4.89 8.10
CA LEU A 87 -6.88 5.46 8.33
C LEU A 87 -6.88 6.70 9.22
N ALA A 88 -8.02 7.39 9.39
CA ALA A 88 -8.12 8.59 10.23
C ALA A 88 -7.36 8.51 11.58
N PRO A 89 -7.58 7.49 12.45
CA PRO A 89 -6.86 7.41 13.72
C PRO A 89 -5.35 7.20 13.54
N TYR A 90 -4.92 6.54 12.47
CA TYR A 90 -3.51 6.30 12.19
C TYR A 90 -2.80 7.53 11.63
N LEU A 91 -3.50 8.31 10.79
CA LEU A 91 -2.96 9.55 10.24
C LEU A 91 -2.65 10.56 11.36
N VAL A 92 -3.52 10.65 12.37
CA VAL A 92 -3.28 11.49 13.56
C VAL A 92 -2.02 11.06 14.31
N ARG A 93 -1.82 9.75 14.47
CA ARG A 93 -0.62 9.19 15.12
C ARG A 93 0.65 9.41 14.32
N MET A 94 0.57 9.27 12.99
CA MET A 94 1.69 9.51 12.08
C MET A 94 2.09 10.98 12.02
N ASP A 95 1.12 11.90 12.03
CA ASP A 95 1.37 13.35 12.14
C ASP A 95 2.03 13.69 13.49
N GLY A 96 1.67 12.97 14.55
CA GLY A 96 2.31 13.02 15.87
C GLY A 96 3.73 12.41 15.94
N GLY A 97 4.28 11.90 14.84
CA GLY A 97 5.65 11.41 14.72
C GLY A 97 5.81 9.88 14.71
N GLU A 98 4.73 9.11 14.74
CA GLU A 98 4.82 7.64 14.67
C GLU A 98 5.00 7.15 13.23
N LEU A 99 6.16 6.56 12.92
CA LEU A 99 6.47 6.12 11.55
C LEU A 99 5.99 4.70 11.23
N GLU A 100 5.76 3.86 12.25
CA GLU A 100 5.34 2.48 12.05
C GLU A 100 4.28 2.09 13.08
N LEU A 101 3.17 1.51 12.60
CA LEU A 101 2.04 1.12 13.43
C LEU A 101 1.65 -0.32 13.10
N ASN A 102 1.76 -1.22 14.07
CA ASN A 102 1.28 -2.60 13.90
C ASN A 102 -0.25 -2.62 14.03
N VAL A 103 -0.94 -3.13 13.01
CA VAL A 103 -2.41 -3.15 12.85
C VAL A 103 -2.97 -4.55 12.60
N GLY A 104 -2.08 -5.55 12.62
CA GLY A 104 -2.40 -6.96 12.45
C GLY A 104 -2.97 -7.64 13.69
N GLY A 105 -2.78 -7.05 14.87
CA GLY A 105 -3.28 -7.57 16.15
C GLY A 105 -4.69 -7.10 16.42
N ASP A 106 -5.67 -7.88 15.96
CA ASP A 106 -6.96 -8.05 16.62
C ASP A 106 -7.54 -9.37 16.07
N GLU A 107 -7.79 -10.28 17.01
CA GLU A 107 -8.10 -11.71 16.89
C GLU A 107 -6.95 -12.66 16.54
#